data_AF-A0A517NSZ1-F1
#
_entry.id   AF-A0A517NSZ1-F1
#
_cell.length_a   1.000
_cell.length_b   1.000
_cell.length_c   1.000
_cell.angle_alpha   90.00
_cell.angle_beta   90.00
_cell.angle_gamma   90.00
#
_symmetry.space_group_name_H-M   'P 1'
#
loop_
_entity.id
_entity.type
_entity.pdbx_description
1 polymer ?
#
loop_
_entity_poly.entity_id
_entity_poly.type
_entity_poly.pdbx_seq_one_letter_code
_entity_poly.pdbx_strand_id
1 'polypeptide(L)'
;MLPQPQSDLWTAYLKTETLYLRSERNAALECFLGSFATLPQQIQHEWALQFVTEPDLQDVTIRMPLFRRVLLPQLRSAVDDRIPRCAHWLSRHAHLIYKCHDAIPDLPDTYTEHGLLLTAIDHEPNDDIARHRLVELISSHMDYTLHELPSGVLYGHDGATIPQCEEMLAALDDFVGHVNRLGLTDDYADLISDCRSHYRSYAIYLADPRGASSYAEFLSQFSDA
;
A
#
# COMPACT_ATOMS: atom_id res chain seq x y z
N MET A 1 25.09 1.20 -12.84
CA MET A 1 25.51 2.46 -13.49
C MET A 1 25.17 2.39 -14.97
N LEU A 2 24.45 3.37 -15.53
CA LEU A 2 24.04 3.33 -16.93
C LEU A 2 25.24 3.47 -17.87
N PRO A 3 25.32 2.68 -18.96
CA PRO A 3 26.29 2.92 -20.01
C PRO A 3 25.93 4.15 -20.84
N GLN A 4 26.88 4.61 -21.66
CA GLN A 4 26.57 5.60 -22.69
C GLN A 4 25.90 4.92 -23.90
N PRO A 5 24.89 5.56 -24.55
CA PRO A 5 24.41 6.93 -24.34
C PRO A 5 23.31 7.10 -23.27
N GLN A 6 22.86 6.03 -22.60
CA GLN A 6 21.71 6.05 -21.70
C GLN A 6 21.93 6.96 -20.49
N SER A 7 23.16 7.04 -19.97
CA SER A 7 23.52 7.97 -18.90
C SER A 7 23.33 9.44 -19.32
N ASP A 8 23.74 9.80 -20.54
CA ASP A 8 23.57 11.15 -21.08
C ASP A 8 22.08 11.49 -21.29
N LEU A 9 21.31 10.53 -21.82
CA LEU A 9 19.87 10.67 -22.03
C LEU A 9 19.10 10.80 -20.71
N TRP A 10 19.49 10.03 -19.69
CA TRP A 10 18.93 10.14 -18.34
C TRP A 10 19.20 11.52 -17.74
N THR A 11 20.45 11.98 -17.83
CA THR A 11 20.86 13.31 -17.34
C THR A 11 20.11 14.42 -18.08
N ALA A 12 19.94 14.29 -19.40
CA ALA A 12 19.16 15.23 -20.21
C ALA A 12 17.69 15.26 -19.76
N TYR A 13 17.07 14.10 -19.55
CA TYR A 13 15.72 14.01 -19.01
C TYR A 13 15.59 14.68 -17.64
N LEU A 14 16.50 14.42 -16.70
CA LEU A 14 16.47 15.05 -15.38
C LEU A 14 16.56 16.59 -15.45
N LYS A 15 17.35 17.13 -16.38
CA LYS A 15 17.39 18.59 -16.62
C LYS A 15 16.05 19.13 -17.13
N THR A 16 15.30 18.34 -17.89
CA THR A 16 13.98 18.75 -18.39
C THR A 16 12.88 18.79 -17.32
N GLU A 17 13.05 18.10 -16.18
CA GLU A 17 12.07 18.10 -15.09
C GLU A 17 11.97 19.47 -14.37
N THR A 18 13.02 20.29 -14.40
CA THR A 18 13.08 21.54 -13.62
C THR A 18 12.77 22.80 -14.42
N LEU A 19 12.95 22.81 -15.74
CA LEU A 19 13.07 24.05 -16.52
C LEU A 19 12.31 24.10 -17.85
N TYR A 20 11.67 23.01 -18.30
CA TYR A 20 11.23 22.87 -19.69
C TYR A 20 9.73 22.60 -19.86
N LEU A 21 9.24 22.79 -21.09
CA LEU A 21 7.84 22.54 -21.45
C LEU A 21 7.51 21.04 -21.34
N ARG A 22 6.25 20.73 -21.01
CA ARG A 22 5.74 19.35 -20.88
C ARG A 22 6.07 18.48 -22.10
N SER A 23 5.99 19.04 -23.31
CA SER A 23 6.29 18.35 -24.56
C SER A 23 7.76 17.93 -24.67
N GLU A 24 8.67 18.82 -24.32
CA GLU A 24 10.12 18.59 -24.40
C GLU A 24 10.57 17.56 -23.37
N ARG A 25 10.07 17.68 -22.14
CA ARG A 25 10.31 16.69 -21.07
C ARG A 25 9.81 15.30 -21.46
N ASN A 26 8.59 15.22 -22.01
CA ASN A 26 8.04 13.96 -22.45
C ASN A 26 8.86 13.38 -23.62
N ALA A 27 9.33 14.20 -24.56
CA ALA A 27 10.20 13.75 -25.65
C ALA A 27 11.54 13.24 -25.12
N ALA A 28 12.17 13.95 -24.18
CA ALA A 28 13.42 13.52 -23.55
C ALA A 28 13.25 12.19 -22.81
N LEU A 29 12.14 12.03 -22.07
CA LEU A 29 11.81 10.76 -21.43
C LEU A 29 11.65 9.63 -22.45
N GLU A 30 10.90 9.85 -23.54
CA GLU A 30 10.73 8.82 -24.57
C GLU A 30 12.04 8.45 -25.27
N CYS A 31 12.93 9.41 -25.50
CA CYS A 31 14.27 9.13 -26.01
C CYS A 31 15.07 8.24 -25.05
N PHE A 32 15.05 8.55 -23.75
CA PHE A 32 15.67 7.71 -22.73
C PHE A 32 15.05 6.31 -22.72
N LEU A 33 13.73 6.19 -22.65
CA LEU A 33 13.04 4.89 -22.60
C LEU A 33 13.28 4.04 -23.84
N GLY A 34 13.32 4.66 -25.02
CA GLY A 34 13.66 3.97 -26.26
C GLY A 34 15.08 3.41 -26.24
N SER A 35 16.05 4.19 -25.76
CA SER A 35 17.45 3.75 -25.65
C SER A 35 17.69 2.77 -24.50
N PHE A 36 16.92 2.89 -23.40
CA PHE A 36 17.00 2.00 -22.26
C PHE A 36 16.49 0.59 -22.60
N ALA A 37 15.42 0.50 -23.40
CA ALA A 37 14.85 -0.78 -23.83
C ALA A 37 15.81 -1.65 -24.65
N THR A 38 16.88 -1.08 -25.22
CA THR A 38 17.91 -1.83 -25.96
C THR A 38 19.02 -2.40 -25.06
N LEU A 39 19.02 -2.07 -23.77
CA LEU A 39 20.02 -2.58 -22.83
C LEU A 39 19.77 -4.06 -22.50
N PRO A 40 20.82 -4.84 -22.19
CA PRO A 40 20.66 -6.17 -21.62
C PRO A 40 19.79 -6.14 -20.37
N GLN A 41 18.94 -7.16 -20.18
CA GLN A 41 18.00 -7.25 -19.06
C GLN A 41 18.71 -7.11 -17.70
N GLN A 42 19.91 -7.69 -17.56
CA GLN A 42 20.73 -7.55 -16.36
C GLN A 42 21.02 -6.08 -16.01
N ILE A 43 21.42 -5.27 -17.00
CA ILE A 43 21.72 -3.84 -16.78
C ILE A 43 20.45 -3.08 -16.42
N GLN A 44 19.32 -3.42 -17.06
CA GLN A 44 18.03 -2.80 -16.73
C GLN A 44 17.62 -3.10 -15.28
N HIS A 45 17.78 -4.36 -14.87
CA HIS A 45 17.47 -4.81 -13.51
C HIS A 45 18.37 -4.13 -12.48
N GLU A 46 19.69 -4.17 -12.66
CA GLU A 46 20.65 -3.52 -11.77
C GLU A 46 20.37 -2.02 -11.62
N TRP A 47 20.02 -1.34 -12.71
CA TRP A 47 19.66 0.08 -12.65
C TRP A 47 18.36 0.34 -11.89
N ALA A 48 17.33 -0.49 -12.06
CA ALA A 48 16.09 -0.37 -11.29
C ALA A 48 16.33 -0.57 -9.78
N LEU A 49 17.21 -1.51 -9.40
CA LEU A 49 17.61 -1.70 -8.01
C LEU A 49 18.39 -0.49 -7.44
N GLN A 50 19.30 0.09 -8.25
CA GLN A 50 19.98 1.33 -7.90
C GLN A 50 18.97 2.46 -7.64
N PHE A 51 17.95 2.58 -8.48
CA PHE A 51 16.87 3.58 -8.33
C PHE A 51 16.15 3.49 -6.97
N VAL A 52 15.98 2.27 -6.44
CA VAL A 52 15.35 2.05 -5.13
C VAL A 52 16.28 2.37 -3.97
N THR A 53 17.58 2.18 -4.15
CA THR A 53 18.56 2.20 -3.05
C THR A 53 19.32 3.51 -2.92
N GLU A 54 19.50 4.24 -4.02
CA GLU A 54 20.26 5.50 -4.08
C GLU A 54 19.37 6.70 -3.69
N PRO A 55 19.69 7.42 -2.60
CA PRO A 55 18.88 8.56 -2.13
C PRO A 55 18.64 9.62 -3.20
N ASP A 56 19.67 9.95 -3.98
CA ASP A 56 19.61 10.98 -5.04
C ASP A 56 18.59 10.64 -6.14
N LEU A 57 18.29 9.36 -6.34
CA LEU A 57 17.29 8.91 -7.31
C LEU A 57 15.88 8.83 -6.72
N GLN A 58 15.74 8.81 -5.39
CA GLN A 58 14.43 8.76 -4.73
C GLN A 58 13.66 10.08 -4.81
N ASP A 59 14.35 11.21 -4.97
CA ASP A 59 13.74 12.55 -5.14
C ASP A 59 13.27 12.81 -6.58
N VAL A 60 13.58 11.90 -7.52
CA VAL A 60 13.17 12.04 -8.92
C VAL A 60 11.66 11.84 -9.04
N THR A 61 10.99 12.79 -9.70
CA THR A 61 9.56 12.62 -10.01
C THR A 61 9.35 11.43 -10.95
N ILE A 62 8.67 10.41 -10.44
CA ILE A 62 8.42 9.18 -11.19
C ILE A 62 7.24 9.37 -12.12
N ARG A 63 7.54 9.48 -13.42
CA ARG A 63 6.52 9.60 -14.47
C ARG A 63 6.01 8.22 -14.87
N MET A 64 4.73 8.16 -15.25
CA MET A 64 4.06 6.90 -15.60
C MET A 64 4.81 6.06 -16.66
N PRO A 65 5.35 6.63 -17.76
CA PRO A 65 6.08 5.83 -18.74
C PRO A 65 7.35 5.16 -18.17
N LEU A 66 8.08 5.86 -17.28
CA LEU A 66 9.25 5.32 -16.59
C LEU A 66 8.85 4.19 -15.65
N PHE A 67 7.82 4.43 -14.82
CA PHE A 67 7.33 3.42 -13.89
C PHE A 67 6.87 2.16 -14.62
N ARG A 68 5.99 2.32 -15.62
CA ARG A 68 5.34 1.22 -16.33
C ARG A 68 6.31 0.38 -17.15
N ARG A 69 7.28 1.00 -17.85
CA ARG A 69 8.14 0.31 -18.83
C ARG A 69 9.46 -0.14 -18.25
N VAL A 70 9.92 0.48 -17.16
CA VAL A 70 11.24 0.22 -16.59
C VAL A 70 11.14 -0.26 -15.16
N LEU A 71 10.59 0.54 -14.25
CA LEU A 71 10.68 0.24 -12.81
C LEU A 71 9.80 -0.97 -12.44
N LEU A 72 8.51 -0.96 -12.77
CA LEU A 72 7.57 -1.99 -12.34
C LEU A 72 7.95 -3.40 -12.81
N PRO A 73 8.31 -3.66 -14.08
CA PRO A 73 8.71 -5.01 -14.51
C PRO A 73 9.95 -5.53 -13.79
N GLN A 74 10.96 -4.68 -13.58
CA GLN A 74 12.22 -5.08 -12.94
C GLN A 74 12.04 -5.27 -11.43
N LEU A 75 11.30 -4.37 -10.78
CA LEU A 75 11.05 -4.43 -9.34
C LEU A 75 10.08 -5.54 -8.96
N ARG A 76 9.15 -5.94 -9.84
CA ARG A 76 8.34 -7.14 -9.64
C ARG A 76 9.22 -8.39 -9.51
N SER A 77 10.12 -8.59 -10.47
CA SER A 77 11.09 -9.70 -10.40
C SER A 77 11.93 -9.62 -9.13
N ALA A 78 12.37 -8.42 -8.75
CA ALA A 78 13.14 -8.21 -7.53
C ALA A 78 12.35 -8.55 -6.26
N VAL A 79 11.04 -8.28 -6.22
CA VAL A 79 10.17 -8.72 -5.12
C VAL A 79 10.06 -10.23 -5.09
N ASP A 80 9.84 -10.88 -6.23
CA ASP A 80 9.75 -12.34 -6.31
C ASP A 80 11.07 -13.01 -5.85
N ASP A 81 12.21 -12.38 -6.14
CA ASP A 81 13.55 -12.78 -5.71
C ASP A 81 13.89 -12.36 -4.26
N ARG A 82 12.93 -11.79 -3.52
CA ARG A 82 13.08 -11.28 -2.15
C ARG A 82 14.22 -10.27 -1.97
N ILE A 83 14.49 -9.45 -2.99
CA ILE A 83 15.48 -8.39 -2.90
C ILE A 83 14.98 -7.32 -1.91
N PRO A 84 15.80 -6.95 -0.91
CA PRO A 84 15.46 -5.94 0.08
C PRO A 84 14.95 -4.63 -0.51
N ARG A 85 14.07 -3.96 0.24
CA ARG A 85 13.52 -2.61 0.00
C ARG A 85 12.64 -2.47 -1.24
N CYS A 86 12.61 -3.45 -2.14
CA CYS A 86 11.84 -3.37 -3.37
C CYS A 86 10.33 -3.38 -3.11
N ALA A 87 9.85 -4.29 -2.25
CA ALA A 87 8.43 -4.37 -1.90
C ALA A 87 7.95 -3.09 -1.18
N HIS A 88 8.72 -2.61 -0.20
CA HIS A 88 8.44 -1.35 0.49
C HIS A 88 8.45 -0.18 -0.48
N TRP A 89 9.46 -0.07 -1.35
CA TRP A 89 9.50 1.01 -2.33
C TRP A 89 8.28 0.98 -3.26
N LEU A 90 7.88 -0.21 -3.74
CA LEU A 90 6.68 -0.35 -4.57
C LEU A 90 5.39 0.02 -3.82
N SER A 91 5.28 -0.25 -2.51
CA SER A 91 4.08 0.09 -1.74
C SER A 91 3.82 1.61 -1.74
N ARG A 92 4.88 2.41 -1.62
CA ARG A 92 4.82 3.89 -1.71
C ARG A 92 4.31 4.38 -3.08
N HIS A 93 4.42 3.55 -4.11
CA HIS A 93 4.02 3.83 -5.47
C HIS A 93 2.82 2.99 -5.94
N ALA A 94 2.05 2.38 -5.03
CA ALA A 94 0.88 1.56 -5.36
C ALA A 94 -0.14 2.29 -6.24
N HIS A 95 -0.31 3.61 -6.05
CA HIS A 95 -1.15 4.47 -6.90
C HIS A 95 -0.73 4.49 -8.39
N LEU A 96 0.54 4.22 -8.71
CA LEU A 96 1.02 4.06 -10.09
C LEU A 96 0.73 2.64 -10.62
N ILE A 97 0.77 1.62 -9.75
CA ILE A 97 0.47 0.22 -10.09
C ILE A 97 -1.00 0.09 -10.53
N TYR A 98 -1.94 0.74 -9.82
CA TYR A 98 -3.36 0.75 -10.22
C TYR A 98 -3.58 1.28 -11.65
N LYS A 99 -2.71 2.18 -12.14
CA LYS A 99 -2.76 2.74 -13.51
C LYS A 99 -2.05 1.85 -14.54
N CYS A 100 -1.47 0.74 -14.11
CA CYS A 100 -0.74 -0.21 -14.94
C CYS A 100 -1.47 -1.55 -15.12
N HIS A 101 -2.72 -1.69 -14.66
CA HIS A 101 -3.47 -2.95 -14.81
C HIS A 101 -3.57 -3.40 -16.27
N ASP A 102 -3.83 -2.47 -17.20
CA ASP A 102 -3.88 -2.76 -18.64
C ASP A 102 -2.50 -3.10 -19.26
N ALA A 103 -1.42 -2.79 -18.54
CA ALA A 103 -0.05 -2.86 -19.04
C ALA A 103 0.64 -4.18 -18.75
N ILE A 104 0.30 -4.75 -17.60
CA ILE A 104 0.94 -5.93 -17.04
C ILE A 104 -0.21 -6.88 -16.70
N PRO A 105 -0.64 -7.71 -17.67
CA PRO A 105 -1.53 -8.81 -17.36
C PRO A 105 -0.89 -9.66 -16.26
N ASP A 106 -1.72 -10.21 -15.37
CA ASP A 106 -1.29 -11.11 -14.30
C ASP A 106 -0.45 -10.44 -13.19
N LEU A 107 -0.72 -9.17 -12.87
CA LEU A 107 -0.30 -8.63 -11.57
C LEU A 107 -1.07 -9.35 -10.46
N PRO A 108 -0.39 -9.90 -9.44
CA PRO A 108 -1.07 -10.52 -8.31
C PRO A 108 -1.96 -9.51 -7.58
N ASP A 109 -3.09 -9.97 -7.04
CA ASP A 109 -3.99 -9.13 -6.22
C ASP A 109 -3.29 -8.57 -4.97
N THR A 110 -2.16 -9.16 -4.58
CA THR A 110 -1.29 -8.68 -3.49
C THR A 110 -0.51 -7.41 -3.84
N TYR A 111 -0.49 -6.96 -5.10
CA TYR A 111 0.17 -5.71 -5.53
C TYR A 111 -0.66 -4.45 -5.21
N THR A 112 -1.25 -4.43 -4.02
CA THR A 112 -1.85 -3.27 -3.37
C THR A 112 -0.86 -2.64 -2.39
N GLU A 113 -1.10 -1.42 -1.93
CA GLU A 113 -0.25 -0.81 -0.88
C GLU A 113 -0.16 -1.73 0.35
N HIS A 114 -1.30 -2.24 0.81
CA HIS A 114 -1.39 -3.18 1.93
C HIS A 114 -0.59 -4.47 1.68
N GLY A 115 -0.82 -5.15 0.56
CA GLY A 115 -0.14 -6.42 0.27
C GLY A 115 1.37 -6.28 0.05
N LEU A 116 1.83 -5.16 -0.51
CA LEU A 116 3.25 -4.87 -0.68
C LEU A 116 3.93 -4.51 0.66
N LEU A 117 3.23 -3.85 1.59
CA LEU A 117 3.75 -3.60 2.94
C LEU A 117 3.90 -4.90 3.74
N LEU A 118 2.90 -5.80 3.66
CA LEU A 118 3.02 -7.13 4.26
C LEU A 118 4.19 -7.91 3.65
N THR A 119 4.32 -7.89 2.32
CA THR A 119 5.46 -8.53 1.62
C THR A 119 6.80 -7.93 2.07
N ALA A 120 6.89 -6.61 2.23
CA ALA A 120 8.10 -5.95 2.72
C ALA A 120 8.48 -6.43 4.13
N ILE A 121 7.50 -6.52 5.03
CA ILE A 121 7.69 -6.99 6.40
C ILE A 121 8.08 -8.47 6.45
N ASP A 122 7.52 -9.29 5.57
CA ASP A 122 7.91 -10.70 5.44
C ASP A 122 9.36 -10.85 4.94
N HIS A 123 9.77 -10.04 3.97
CA HIS A 123 11.13 -10.04 3.44
C HIS A 123 12.13 -9.48 4.46
N GLU A 124 11.75 -8.41 5.16
CA GLU A 124 12.57 -7.68 6.12
C GLU A 124 11.78 -7.44 7.42
N PRO A 125 11.79 -8.40 8.36
CA PRO A 125 11.00 -8.29 9.60
C PRO A 125 11.33 -7.09 10.50
N ASN A 126 12.47 -6.44 10.27
CA ASN A 126 12.94 -5.25 10.99
C ASN A 126 12.72 -3.94 10.21
N ASP A 127 11.99 -3.95 9.09
CA ASP A 127 11.57 -2.74 8.39
C ASP A 127 10.44 -2.05 9.17
N ASP A 128 10.83 -1.37 10.26
CA ASP A 128 9.89 -0.66 11.13
C ASP A 128 9.22 0.52 10.39
N ILE A 129 9.82 1.04 9.31
CA ILE A 129 9.21 2.10 8.49
C ILE A 129 8.03 1.52 7.69
N ALA A 130 8.21 0.38 7.03
CA ALA A 130 7.11 -0.31 6.34
C ALA A 130 6.02 -0.72 7.35
N ARG A 131 6.42 -1.17 8.55
CA ARG A 131 5.48 -1.53 9.61
C ARG A 131 4.68 -0.34 10.13
N HIS A 132 5.32 0.82 10.36
CA HIS A 132 4.62 2.05 10.71
C HIS A 132 3.59 2.43 9.65
N ARG A 133 3.99 2.40 8.37
CA ARG A 133 3.09 2.71 7.26
C ARG A 133 1.90 1.75 7.19
N LEU A 134 2.12 0.46 7.44
CA LEU A 134 1.05 -0.54 7.51
C LEU A 134 0.08 -0.25 8.65
N VAL A 135 0.59 0.09 9.84
CA VAL A 135 -0.23 0.47 10.99
C VAL A 135 -1.09 1.69 10.67
N GLU A 136 -0.53 2.75 10.08
CA GLU A 136 -1.30 3.94 9.66
C GLU A 136 -2.41 3.60 8.65
N LEU A 137 -2.10 2.73 7.69
CA LEU A 137 -3.05 2.32 6.66
C LEU A 137 -4.21 1.53 7.27
N ILE A 138 -3.92 0.56 8.14
CA ILE A 138 -4.93 -0.27 8.80
C ILE A 138 -5.74 0.55 9.79
N SER A 139 -5.12 1.42 10.58
CA SER A 139 -5.85 2.26 11.55
C SER A 139 -6.84 3.18 10.84
N SER A 140 -6.42 3.79 9.72
CA SER A 140 -7.31 4.62 8.90
C SER A 140 -8.51 3.83 8.35
N HIS A 141 -8.30 2.56 8.00
CA HIS A 141 -9.38 1.68 7.57
C HIS A 141 -10.31 1.32 8.73
N MET A 142 -9.78 1.04 9.92
CA MET A 142 -10.55 0.74 11.12
C MET A 142 -11.39 1.93 11.60
N ASP A 143 -10.85 3.15 11.53
CA ASP A 143 -11.65 4.35 11.80
C ASP A 143 -12.82 4.47 10.81
N TYR A 144 -12.60 4.14 9.54
CA TYR A 144 -13.64 4.14 8.52
C TYR A 144 -14.72 3.09 8.77
N THR A 145 -14.38 1.89 9.24
CA THR A 145 -15.39 0.84 9.49
C THR A 145 -16.37 1.23 10.61
N LEU A 146 -15.93 2.07 11.54
CA LEU A 146 -16.75 2.62 12.62
C LEU A 146 -17.43 3.95 12.27
N HIS A 147 -17.24 4.47 11.04
CA HIS A 147 -17.66 5.81 10.65
C HIS A 147 -19.17 6.04 10.76
N GLU A 148 -19.97 5.01 10.46
CA GLU A 148 -21.44 5.09 10.45
C GLU A 148 -22.08 4.72 11.78
N LEU A 149 -21.29 4.57 12.86
CA LEU A 149 -21.86 4.32 14.17
C LEU A 149 -22.83 5.45 14.58
N PRO A 150 -23.99 5.12 15.17
CA PRO A 150 -24.43 3.79 15.59
C PRO A 150 -25.31 3.04 14.56
N SER A 151 -25.37 3.47 13.29
CA SER A 151 -26.20 2.85 12.25
C SER A 151 -25.76 1.42 11.92
N GLY A 152 -24.46 1.13 12.04
CA GLY A 152 -23.88 -0.20 11.81
C GLY A 152 -22.36 -0.13 11.75
N VAL A 153 -21.73 -1.27 11.54
CA VAL A 153 -20.30 -1.38 11.20
C VAL A 153 -20.18 -1.54 9.69
N LEU A 154 -19.34 -0.74 9.05
CA LEU A 154 -19.13 -0.81 7.60
C LEU A 154 -18.15 -1.92 7.20
N TYR A 155 -18.45 -2.54 6.05
CA TYR A 155 -17.57 -3.39 5.27
C TYR A 155 -17.60 -2.91 3.81
N GLY A 156 -16.63 -2.11 3.41
CA GLY A 156 -16.65 -1.43 2.11
C GLY A 156 -17.75 -0.36 2.05
N HIS A 157 -18.75 -0.56 1.19
CA HIS A 157 -19.91 0.33 1.04
C HIS A 157 -21.17 -0.21 1.73
N ASP A 158 -21.11 -1.41 2.28
CA ASP A 158 -22.25 -2.09 2.90
C ASP A 158 -22.04 -2.21 4.42
N GLY A 159 -23.10 -2.57 5.14
CA GLY A 159 -22.97 -3.04 6.52
C GLY A 159 -22.32 -4.42 6.56
N ALA A 160 -21.44 -4.65 7.53
CA ALA A 160 -20.80 -5.95 7.72
C ALA A 160 -21.83 -7.06 7.97
N THR A 161 -21.56 -8.25 7.46
CA THR A 161 -22.25 -9.49 7.82
C THR A 161 -21.56 -10.14 9.04
N ILE A 162 -22.18 -11.18 9.63
CA ILE A 162 -21.57 -11.92 10.75
C ILE A 162 -20.20 -12.50 10.37
N PRO A 163 -20.02 -13.21 9.23
CA PRO A 163 -18.69 -13.70 8.84
C PRO A 163 -17.67 -12.58 8.63
N GLN A 164 -18.11 -11.45 8.06
CA GLN A 164 -17.22 -10.29 7.88
C GLN A 164 -16.81 -9.67 9.22
N CYS A 165 -17.68 -9.67 10.24
CA CYS A 165 -17.28 -9.24 11.58
C CYS A 165 -16.16 -10.15 12.16
N GLU A 166 -16.19 -11.45 11.87
CA GLU A 166 -15.13 -12.39 12.26
C GLU A 166 -13.82 -12.09 11.51
N GLU A 167 -13.88 -11.82 10.20
CA GLU A 167 -12.72 -11.40 9.40
C GLU A 167 -12.09 -10.11 9.93
N MET A 168 -12.92 -9.12 10.27
CA MET A 168 -12.47 -7.84 10.83
C MET A 168 -11.83 -8.00 12.22
N LEU A 169 -12.30 -8.96 13.03
CA LEU A 169 -11.68 -9.29 14.31
C LEU A 169 -10.32 -9.97 14.12
N ALA A 170 -10.19 -10.87 13.14
CA ALA A 170 -8.90 -11.48 12.82
C ALA A 170 -7.89 -10.43 12.33
N ALA A 171 -8.32 -9.52 11.44
CA ALA A 171 -7.49 -8.40 10.99
C ALA A 171 -7.09 -7.46 12.14
N LEU A 172 -7.97 -7.27 13.13
CA LEU A 172 -7.66 -6.52 14.35
C LEU A 172 -6.59 -7.21 15.21
N ASP A 173 -6.62 -8.54 15.31
CA ASP A 173 -5.59 -9.28 16.03
C ASP A 173 -4.21 -9.17 15.34
N ASP A 174 -4.16 -9.22 14.00
CA ASP A 174 -2.93 -8.98 13.23
C ASP A 174 -2.39 -7.57 13.43
N PHE A 175 -3.27 -6.56 13.40
CA PHE A 175 -2.94 -5.16 13.67
C PHE A 175 -2.33 -4.97 15.05
N VAL A 176 -2.92 -5.58 16.09
CA VAL A 176 -2.38 -5.56 17.46
C VAL A 176 -0.95 -6.12 17.49
N GLY A 177 -0.67 -7.18 16.72
CA GLY A 177 0.67 -7.72 16.57
C GLY A 177 1.69 -6.70 16.05
N HIS A 178 1.31 -5.92 15.04
CA HIS A 178 2.16 -4.87 14.47
C HIS A 178 2.36 -3.68 15.42
N VAL A 179 1.29 -3.21 16.06
CA VAL A 179 1.34 -2.14 17.06
C VAL A 179 2.25 -2.50 18.23
N ASN A 180 2.11 -3.72 18.76
CA ASN A 180 2.97 -4.22 19.84
C ASN A 180 4.44 -4.29 19.42
N ARG A 181 4.74 -4.71 18.18
CA ARG A 181 6.12 -4.78 17.67
C ARG A 181 6.78 -3.41 17.56
N LEU A 182 5.99 -2.35 17.37
CA LEU A 182 6.45 -0.95 17.35
C LEU A 182 6.43 -0.29 18.73
N GLY A 183 5.84 -0.93 19.74
CA GLY A 183 5.67 -0.34 21.07
C GLY A 183 4.62 0.78 21.12
N LEU A 184 3.61 0.75 20.24
CA LEU A 184 2.57 1.78 20.12
C LEU A 184 1.24 1.36 20.76
N THR A 185 1.26 0.36 21.65
CA THR A 185 0.04 -0.24 22.22
C THR A 185 -0.87 0.78 22.89
N ASP A 186 -0.28 1.72 23.62
CA ASP A 186 -1.03 2.76 24.33
C ASP A 186 -1.65 3.78 23.36
N ASP A 187 -0.96 4.11 22.25
CA ASP A 187 -1.42 5.09 21.26
C ASP A 187 -2.69 4.62 20.51
N TYR A 188 -2.85 3.30 20.36
CA TYR A 188 -3.97 2.68 19.65
C TYR A 188 -4.97 1.96 20.57
N ALA A 189 -4.82 2.08 21.89
CA ALA A 189 -5.62 1.34 22.87
C ALA A 189 -7.13 1.58 22.69
N ASP A 190 -7.53 2.84 22.54
CA ASP A 190 -8.94 3.22 22.37
C ASP A 190 -9.51 2.66 21.07
N LEU A 191 -8.82 2.86 19.93
CA LEU A 191 -9.25 2.31 18.63
C LEU A 191 -9.40 0.79 18.68
N ILE A 192 -8.43 0.08 19.26
CA ILE A 192 -8.48 -1.38 19.40
C ILE A 192 -9.67 -1.81 20.24
N SER A 193 -9.92 -1.11 21.35
CA SER A 193 -11.05 -1.37 22.24
C SER A 193 -12.38 -1.16 21.51
N ASP A 194 -12.54 -0.02 20.85
CA ASP A 194 -13.76 0.36 20.14
C ASP A 194 -14.08 -0.59 18.99
N CYS A 195 -13.09 -0.90 18.14
CA CYS A 195 -13.24 -1.90 17.08
C CYS A 195 -13.66 -3.25 17.65
N ARG A 196 -12.96 -3.75 18.67
CA ARG A 196 -13.27 -5.07 19.25
C ARG A 196 -14.66 -5.11 19.86
N SER A 197 -15.08 -4.05 20.54
CA SER A 197 -16.42 -3.93 21.11
C SER A 197 -17.49 -3.91 20.03
N HIS A 198 -17.35 -3.05 19.03
CA HIS A 198 -18.37 -2.86 18.01
C HIS A 198 -18.46 -4.02 17.02
N TYR A 199 -17.35 -4.63 16.59
CA TYR A 199 -17.41 -5.78 15.68
C TYR A 199 -18.12 -6.97 16.34
N ARG A 200 -17.88 -7.21 17.64
CA ARG A 200 -18.58 -8.26 18.40
C ARG A 200 -20.05 -7.91 18.62
N SER A 201 -20.33 -6.71 19.07
CA SER A 201 -21.70 -6.27 19.37
C SER A 201 -22.58 -6.26 18.13
N TYR A 202 -22.02 -5.83 16.99
CA TYR A 202 -22.73 -5.83 15.73
C TYR A 202 -23.02 -7.25 15.24
N ALA A 203 -22.08 -8.19 15.36
CA ALA A 203 -22.34 -9.60 15.06
C ALA A 203 -23.45 -10.20 15.93
N ILE A 204 -23.49 -9.86 17.23
CA ILE A 204 -24.57 -10.30 18.14
C ILE A 204 -25.91 -9.68 17.71
N TYR A 205 -25.94 -8.38 17.40
CA TYR A 205 -27.13 -7.69 16.92
C TYR A 205 -27.70 -8.35 15.66
N LEU A 206 -26.85 -8.69 14.70
CA LEU A 206 -27.28 -9.37 13.46
C LEU A 206 -27.84 -10.77 13.71
N ALA A 207 -27.34 -11.48 14.72
CA ALA A 207 -27.79 -12.82 15.06
C ALA A 207 -29.08 -12.83 15.90
N ASP A 208 -29.17 -11.91 16.87
CA ASP A 208 -30.30 -11.73 17.77
C ASP A 208 -30.42 -10.25 18.17
N PRO A 209 -31.29 -9.48 17.50
CA PRO A 209 -31.52 -8.08 17.81
C PRO A 209 -32.19 -7.85 19.17
N ARG A 210 -32.71 -8.89 19.84
CA ARG A 210 -33.42 -8.81 21.13
C ARG A 210 -34.57 -7.80 21.15
N GLY A 211 -35.25 -7.66 20.02
CA GLY A 211 -36.35 -6.71 19.84
C GLY A 211 -35.93 -5.28 19.51
N ALA A 212 -34.61 -4.99 19.44
CA ALA A 212 -34.12 -3.73 18.89
C ALA A 212 -34.41 -3.64 17.39
N SER A 213 -34.91 -2.49 16.96
CA SER A 213 -35.21 -2.17 15.57
C SER A 213 -34.00 -1.62 14.79
N SER A 214 -32.93 -1.26 15.51
CA SER A 214 -31.69 -0.71 14.95
C SER A 214 -30.50 -1.06 15.83
N TYR A 215 -29.29 -0.97 15.27
CA TYR A 215 -28.06 -1.18 16.05
C TYR A 215 -27.88 -0.12 17.13
N ALA A 216 -28.30 1.12 16.89
CA ALA A 216 -28.31 2.18 17.90
C ALA A 216 -29.19 1.83 19.12
N GLU A 217 -30.40 1.32 18.87
CA GLU A 217 -31.29 0.86 19.94
C GLU A 217 -30.68 -0.33 20.66
N PHE A 218 -30.08 -1.28 19.93
CA PHE A 218 -29.37 -2.41 20.51
C PHE A 218 -28.24 -1.95 21.45
N LEU A 219 -27.39 -1.02 21.02
CA LEU A 219 -26.29 -0.50 21.85
C LEU A 219 -26.78 0.17 23.14
N SER A 220 -27.90 0.89 23.09
CA SER A 220 -28.48 1.53 24.28
C SER A 220 -28.88 0.52 25.37
N GLN A 221 -29.24 -0.70 24.99
CA GLN A 221 -29.59 -1.77 25.92
C GLN A 221 -28.38 -2.42 26.60
N PHE A 222 -27.16 -2.21 26.07
CA PHE A 222 -25.90 -2.70 26.64
C PHE A 222 -25.16 -1.64 27.47
N SER A 223 -25.50 -0.37 27.34
CA SER A 223 -24.88 0.73 28.11
C SER A 223 -25.43 0.87 29.54
N ASP A 224 -26.54 0.21 29.87
CA ASP A 224 -27.24 0.29 31.15
C ASP A 224 -27.01 -0.93 32.08
N ALA A 225 -25.98 -1.75 31.82
CA ALA A 225 -25.58 -2.90 32.63
C ALA A 225 -24.16 -2.73 33.21
#